data_AF-A0A183F133-F1
#
_entry.id   AF-A0A183F133-F1
#
_cell.length_a   1.000
_cell.length_b   1.000
_cell.length_c   1.000
_cell.angle_alpha   90.00
_cell.angle_beta   90.00
_cell.angle_gamma   90.00
#
_symmetry.space_group_name_H-M   'P 1'
#
loop_
_entity.id
_entity.type
_entity.pdbx_description
1 polymer ?
#
loop_
_entity_poly.entity_id
_entity_poly.type
_entity_poly.pdbx_seq_one_letter_code
_entity_poly.pdbx_strand_id
1 'polypeptide(L)'
;MEYLGTIREKEERFTEFERVCLSDPRCERLQLEDLLISPLQRITKLPIVLKEIHKYTQNTEDKASIEKVIENMSESLRSIDGSVQWLHNFERLQQFQTLVIWPSIMELEPRTYMPD
;
A
#
# COMPACT_ATOMS: atom_id res chain seq x y z
N MET A 1 3.37 -6.56 5.75
CA MET A 1 3.75 -6.70 7.18
C MET A 1 4.16 -8.13 7.51
N GLU A 2 3.49 -9.15 6.98
CA GLU A 2 3.91 -10.55 7.14
C GLU A 2 5.35 -10.81 6.65
N TYR A 3 5.77 -10.17 5.56
CA TYR A 3 7.15 -10.28 5.07
C TYR A 3 8.19 -9.80 6.08
N LEU A 4 7.95 -8.66 6.75
CA LEU A 4 8.87 -8.12 7.74
C LEU A 4 8.96 -9.05 8.96
N GLY A 5 7.82 -9.58 9.42
CA GLY A 5 7.80 -10.61 10.47
C GLY A 5 8.60 -11.86 10.07
N THR A 6 8.39 -12.34 8.84
CA THR A 6 9.10 -13.51 8.30
C THR A 6 10.61 -13.27 8.21
N ILE A 7 11.06 -12.09 7.81
CA ILE A 7 12.49 -11.75 7.79
C ILE A 7 13.06 -11.72 9.20
N ARG A 8 12.39 -11.06 10.15
CA ARG A 8 12.85 -10.97 11.54
C ARG A 8 12.99 -12.35 12.20
N GLU A 9 12.14 -13.29 11.83
CA GLU A 9 12.21 -14.69 12.29
C GLU A 9 13.33 -15.49 11.62
N LYS A 10 13.57 -15.29 10.31
CA LYS A 10 14.53 -16.07 9.53
C LYS A 10 15.96 -15.54 9.58
N GLU A 11 16.15 -14.25 9.79
CA GLU A 11 17.44 -13.58 9.66
C GLU A 11 17.81 -12.76 10.91
N GLU A 12 18.58 -13.37 11.80
CA GLU A 12 19.08 -12.72 13.03
C GLU A 12 19.92 -11.46 12.74
N ARG A 13 20.70 -11.48 11.63
CA ARG A 13 21.50 -10.33 11.20
C ARG A 13 20.65 -9.11 10.87
N PHE A 14 19.47 -9.32 10.27
CA PHE A 14 18.54 -8.24 9.98
C PHE A 14 18.01 -7.63 11.26
N THR A 15 17.59 -8.45 12.22
CA THR A 15 17.06 -8.01 13.51
C THR A 15 18.08 -7.19 14.31
N GLU A 16 19.35 -7.60 14.32
CA GLU A 16 20.42 -6.83 14.97
C GLU A 16 20.68 -5.50 14.24
N PHE A 17 20.73 -5.52 12.91
CA PHE A 17 20.88 -4.30 12.11
C PHE A 17 19.74 -3.31 12.35
N GLU A 18 18.50 -3.79 12.33
CA GLU A 18 17.30 -3.02 12.63
C GLU A 18 17.38 -2.39 14.03
N ARG A 19 17.79 -3.17 15.05
CA ARG A 19 17.98 -2.67 16.41
C ARG A 19 19.00 -1.54 16.48
N VAL A 20 20.13 -1.65 15.77
CA VAL A 20 21.14 -0.59 15.71
C VAL A 20 20.56 0.66 15.03
N CYS A 21 19.88 0.51 13.90
CA CYS A 21 19.27 1.65 13.21
C CYS A 21 18.20 2.35 14.06
N LEU A 22 17.34 1.61 14.75
CA LEU A 22 16.29 2.16 15.61
C LEU A 22 16.81 2.82 16.89
N SER A 23 18.08 2.59 17.25
CA SER A 23 18.73 3.29 18.37
C SER A 23 19.15 4.72 18.02
N ASP A 24 19.12 5.10 16.74
CA ASP A 24 19.46 6.43 16.29
C ASP A 24 18.41 7.47 16.75
N PRO A 25 18.82 8.59 17.35
CA PRO A 25 17.89 9.63 17.79
C PRO A 25 17.03 10.22 16.66
N ARG A 26 17.48 10.14 15.40
CA ARG A 26 16.74 10.62 14.21
C ARG A 26 15.49 9.78 13.92
N CYS A 27 15.39 8.57 14.45
CA CYS A 27 14.19 7.74 14.31
C CYS A 27 13.04 8.23 15.20
N GLU A 28 13.28 9.14 16.15
CA GLU A 28 12.23 9.70 17.03
C GLU A 28 11.40 8.65 17.77
N ARG A 29 12.02 7.49 18.08
CA ARG A 29 11.40 6.29 18.69
C ARG A 29 10.36 5.57 17.82
N LEU A 30 10.23 5.97 16.54
CA LEU A 30 9.39 5.27 15.57
C LEU A 30 9.98 3.91 15.24
N GLN A 31 9.13 2.88 15.14
CA GLN A 31 9.53 1.58 14.63
C GLN A 31 9.60 1.61 13.11
N LEU A 32 10.23 0.60 12.50
CA LEU A 32 10.34 0.51 11.03
C LEU A 32 8.96 0.50 10.38
N GLU A 33 8.00 -0.19 10.99
CA GLU A 33 6.59 -0.20 10.60
C GLU A 33 5.97 1.19 10.51
N ASP A 34 6.24 2.04 11.51
CA ASP A 34 5.72 3.40 11.59
C ASP A 34 6.32 4.26 10.47
N LEU A 35 7.60 4.07 10.18
CA LEU A 35 8.31 4.76 9.10
C LEU A 35 7.79 4.32 7.72
N LEU A 36 7.47 3.03 7.55
CA LEU A 36 6.92 2.51 6.30
C LEU A 36 5.51 3.04 6.00
N ILE A 37 4.66 3.21 7.02
CA ILE A 37 3.29 3.72 6.84
C ILE A 37 3.24 5.26 6.75
N SER A 38 4.26 5.96 7.24
CA SER A 38 4.32 7.42 7.32
C SER A 38 4.07 8.15 5.98
N PRO A 39 4.64 7.74 4.83
CA PRO A 39 4.36 8.38 3.54
C PRO A 39 2.88 8.32 3.17
N LEU A 40 2.24 7.16 3.33
CA LEU A 40 0.82 6.99 3.04
C LEU A 40 -0.04 7.86 3.96
N GLN A 41 0.26 7.86 5.27
CA GLN A 41 -0.41 8.73 6.24
C GLN A 41 -0.24 10.22 5.93
N ARG A 42 0.91 10.63 5.41
CA ARG A 42 1.14 12.02 5.02
C ARG A 42 0.27 12.40 3.84
N ILE A 43 0.23 11.57 2.80
CA ILE A 43 -0.56 11.84 1.58
C ILE A 43 -2.06 11.92 1.92
N THR A 44 -2.59 11.06 2.79
CA THR A 44 -4.01 11.10 3.18
C THR A 44 -4.39 12.33 4.01
N LYS A 45 -3.43 12.95 4.72
CA LYS A 45 -3.66 14.18 5.51
C LYS A 45 -3.64 15.45 4.66
N LEU A 46 -2.91 15.48 3.54
CA LEU A 46 -2.75 16.69 2.72
C LEU A 46 -4.08 17.30 2.25
N PRO A 47 -5.08 16.54 1.76
CA PRO A 47 -6.37 17.12 1.40
C PRO A 47 -7.10 17.79 2.57
N ILE A 48 -6.92 17.28 3.80
CA ILE A 48 -7.56 17.85 5.01
C ILE A 48 -6.97 19.23 5.29
N VAL A 49 -5.64 19.34 5.24
CA VAL A 49 -4.92 20.61 5.45
C VAL A 49 -5.26 21.60 4.34
N LEU A 50 -5.28 21.17 3.07
CA LEU A 50 -5.63 22.04 1.95
C LEU A 50 -7.08 22.54 2.02
N LYS A 51 -8.03 21.72 2.48
CA LYS A 51 -9.42 22.16 2.70
C LYS A 51 -9.51 23.26 3.75
N GLU A 52 -8.73 23.19 4.83
CA GLU A 52 -8.65 24.27 5.81
C GLU A 52 -8.06 25.54 5.19
N ILE A 53 -6.96 25.44 4.43
CA ILE A 53 -6.37 26.60 3.73
C ILE A 53 -7.38 27.22 2.76
N HIS A 54 -8.09 26.40 1.98
CA HIS A 54 -9.14 26.86 1.06
C HIS A 54 -10.24 27.65 1.80
N LYS A 55 -10.67 27.16 2.97
CA LYS A 55 -11.72 27.79 3.78
C LYS A 55 -11.36 29.22 4.21
N TYR A 56 -10.10 29.46 4.59
CA TYR A 56 -9.64 30.77 5.07
C TYR A 56 -9.08 31.69 3.96
N THR A 57 -9.00 31.22 2.71
CA THR A 57 -8.52 32.03 1.57
C THR A 57 -9.63 32.95 1.06
N GLN A 58 -9.32 34.25 0.92
CA GLN A 58 -10.29 35.28 0.49
C GLN A 58 -10.23 35.57 -1.02
N ASN A 59 -9.03 35.51 -1.61
CA ASN A 59 -8.83 35.72 -3.04
C ASN A 59 -9.49 34.58 -3.84
N THR A 60 -10.33 34.93 -4.81
CA THR A 60 -11.06 34.00 -5.66
C THR A 60 -10.15 33.20 -6.59
N GLU A 61 -9.07 33.79 -7.09
CA GLU A 61 -8.11 33.12 -7.98
C GLU A 61 -7.28 32.07 -7.22
N ASP A 62 -6.82 32.43 -6.01
CA ASP A 62 -6.11 31.52 -5.12
C ASP A 62 -7.04 30.38 -4.67
N LYS A 63 -8.31 30.68 -4.36
CA LYS A 63 -9.31 29.65 -4.02
C LYS A 63 -9.49 28.63 -5.14
N ALA A 64 -9.70 29.08 -6.38
CA ALA A 64 -9.85 28.19 -7.53
C ALA A 64 -8.60 27.34 -7.76
N SER A 65 -7.41 27.92 -7.56
CA SER A 65 -6.15 27.19 -7.65
C SER A 65 -6.03 26.10 -6.57
N ILE A 66 -6.37 26.41 -5.32
CA ILE A 66 -6.35 25.45 -4.21
C ILE A 66 -7.39 24.35 -4.43
N GLU A 67 -8.59 24.69 -4.88
CA GLU A 67 -9.66 23.73 -5.19
C GLU A 67 -9.20 22.70 -6.22
N LYS A 68 -8.56 23.15 -7.32
CA LYS A 68 -7.96 22.26 -8.32
C LYS A 68 -6.90 21.33 -7.74
N VAL A 69 -6.07 21.82 -6.82
CA VAL A 69 -5.06 20.98 -6.13
C VAL A 69 -5.73 19.94 -5.24
N ILE A 70 -6.81 20.30 -4.52
CA ILE A 70 -7.59 19.37 -3.70
C ILE A 70 -8.22 18.27 -4.55
N GLU A 71 -8.77 18.61 -5.71
CA GLU A 71 -9.33 17.64 -6.66
C GLU A 71 -8.26 16.67 -7.16
N ASN A 72 -7.14 17.19 -7.65
CA ASN A 72 -6.01 16.37 -8.14
C ASN A 72 -5.47 15.43 -7.05
N MET A 73 -5.34 15.92 -5.80
CA MET A 73 -4.92 15.08 -4.69
C MET A 73 -5.96 14.01 -4.35
N SER A 74 -7.25 14.34 -4.42
CA SER A 74 -8.32 13.38 -4.17
C SER A 74 -8.36 12.29 -5.22
N GLU A 75 -8.13 12.61 -6.50
CA GLU A 75 -7.99 11.64 -7.58
C GLU A 75 -6.77 10.74 -7.38
N SER A 76 -5.62 11.33 -7.04
CA SER A 76 -4.40 10.59 -6.74
C SER A 76 -4.59 9.59 -5.60
N LEU A 77 -5.30 10.00 -4.53
CA LEU A 77 -5.63 9.12 -3.41
C LEU A 77 -6.54 7.96 -3.83
N ARG A 78 -7.55 8.20 -4.67
CA ARG A 78 -8.40 7.13 -5.21
C ARG A 78 -7.59 6.14 -6.07
N SER A 79 -6.65 6.65 -6.87
CA SER A 79 -5.76 5.81 -7.68
C SER A 79 -4.85 4.93 -6.81
N ILE A 80 -4.29 5.50 -5.73
CA ILE A 80 -3.49 4.74 -4.75
C ILE A 80 -4.35 3.66 -4.08
N ASP A 81 -5.55 4.00 -3.61
CA ASP A 81 -6.48 3.05 -2.98
C ASP A 81 -6.81 1.88 -3.93
N GLY A 82 -7.13 2.19 -5.19
CA GLY A 82 -7.37 1.18 -6.22
C GLY A 82 -6.15 0.30 -6.50
N SER A 83 -4.95 0.88 -6.51
CA SER A 83 -3.70 0.15 -6.71
C SER A 83 -3.40 -0.80 -5.55
N VAL A 84 -3.64 -0.38 -4.31
CA VAL A 84 -3.51 -1.21 -3.10
C VAL A 84 -4.51 -2.37 -3.14
N GLN A 85 -5.77 -2.10 -3.51
CA GLN A 85 -6.78 -3.14 -3.66
C GLN A 85 -6.42 -4.14 -4.75
N TRP A 86 -5.90 -3.65 -5.89
CA TRP A 86 -5.42 -4.51 -6.98
C TRP A 86 -4.27 -5.40 -6.53
N LEU A 87 -3.25 -4.84 -5.85
CA LEU A 87 -2.12 -5.60 -5.33
C LEU A 87 -2.58 -6.71 -4.36
N HIS A 88 -3.49 -6.39 -3.44
CA HIS A 88 -4.04 -7.38 -2.52
C HIS A 88 -4.76 -8.53 -3.26
N ASN A 89 -5.58 -8.19 -4.25
CA ASN A 89 -6.27 -9.20 -5.06
C ASN A 89 -5.29 -10.03 -5.89
N PHE A 90 -4.25 -9.41 -6.43
CA PHE A 90 -3.21 -10.07 -7.20
C PHE A 90 -2.41 -11.06 -6.34
N GLU A 91 -1.98 -10.67 -5.13
CA GLU A 91 -1.30 -11.56 -4.19
C GLU A 91 -2.17 -12.77 -3.84
N ARG A 92 -3.48 -12.59 -3.64
CA ARG A 92 -4.43 -13.68 -3.41
C ARG A 92 -4.55 -14.61 -4.62
N LEU A 93 -4.58 -14.07 -5.83
CA LEU A 93 -4.59 -14.87 -7.06
C LEU A 93 -3.30 -15.69 -7.19
N GLN A 94 -2.14 -15.11 -6.87
CA GLN A 94 -0.87 -15.85 -6.86
C GLN A 94 -0.90 -16.99 -5.84
N GLN A 95 -1.43 -16.75 -4.64
CA GLN A 95 -1.61 -17.80 -3.64
C GLN A 95 -2.50 -18.93 -4.17
N PHE A 96 -3.63 -18.61 -4.81
CA PHE A 96 -4.46 -19.63 -5.43
C PHE A 96 -3.72 -20.40 -6.51
N GLN A 97 -2.99 -19.73 -7.40
CA GLN A 97 -2.21 -20.39 -8.44
C GLN A 97 -1.20 -21.39 -7.87
N THR A 98 -0.57 -21.11 -6.72
CA THR A 98 0.36 -22.06 -6.07
C THR A 98 -0.33 -23.29 -5.49
N LEU A 99 -1.63 -23.20 -5.21
CA LEU A 99 -2.44 -24.31 -4.70
C LEU A 99 -3.13 -25.10 -5.82
N VAL A 100 -3.20 -24.55 -7.04
CA VAL A 100 -3.75 -25.26 -8.20
C VAL A 100 -2.76 -26.34 -8.63
N ILE A 101 -3.14 -27.59 -8.38
CA ILE A 101 -2.53 -28.75 -9.00
C ILE A 101 -3.15 -28.86 -10.39
N TRP A 102 -2.38 -28.61 -11.43
CA TRP A 102 -2.79 -28.91 -12.79
C TRP A 102 -2.61 -30.41 -13.02
N PRO A 103 -3.68 -31.22 -13.09
CA PRO A 103 -3.55 -32.62 -13.49
C PRO A 103 -2.94 -32.67 -14.90
N SER A 104 -2.18 -33.73 -15.18
CA SER A 104 -1.68 -33.95 -16.54
C SER A 104 -2.86 -33.99 -17.51
N ILE A 105 -2.73 -33.43 -18.71
CA ILE A 105 -3.78 -33.49 -19.75
C ILE A 105 -4.20 -34.94 -20.04
N MET A 106 -3.31 -35.90 -19.77
CA MET A 106 -3.57 -37.34 -19.92
C MET A 106 -4.43 -37.95 -18.79
N GLU A 107 -4.56 -37.27 -17.65
CA GLU A 107 -5.34 -37.67 -16.46
C GLU A 107 -6.74 -37.01 -16.42
N LEU A 108 -6.99 -36.01 -17.28
CA LEU A 108 -8.32 -35.43 -17.45
C LEU A 108 -9.21 -36.46 -18.16
N GLU A 109 -10.24 -36.96 -17.47
CA GLU A 109 -11.23 -37.83 -18.10
C GLU A 109 -11.79 -37.16 -19.37
N PRO A 110 -12.02 -37.91 -20.47
CA PRO A 110 -12.55 -37.39 -21.73
C PRO A 110 -13.97 -36.80 -21.65
N ARG A 111 -14.54 -36.67 -20.44
CA ARG A 111 -15.87 -36.10 -20.16
C ARG A 111 -15.82 -34.84 -19.29
N THR A 112 -14.67 -34.20 -19.15
CA THR A 112 -14.63 -32.91 -18.45
C THR A 112 -15.28 -31.85 -19.34
N TYR A 113 -16.54 -31.53 -19.04
CA TYR A 113 -17.32 -30.50 -19.72
C TYR A 113 -16.67 -29.13 -19.53
N MET A 114 -16.19 -28.51 -20.61
CA MET A 114 -15.92 -27.07 -20.67
C MET A 114 -17.25 -26.36 -21.00
N PRO A 115 -17.80 -25.53 -20.10
CA PRO A 115 -18.85 -24.60 -20.50
C PRO A 115 -18.30 -23.56 -21.47
N ASP A 116 -19.13 -23.20 -22.46
CA ASP A 116 -18.85 -22.18 -23.49
C ASP A 116 -18.50 -20.81 -22.89
#